data_AF-A0A838AHF8-F1
#
_entry.id   AF-A0A838AHF8-F1
#
_cell.length_a   1.000
_cell.length_b   1.000
_cell.length_c   1.000
_cell.angle_alpha   90.00
_cell.angle_beta   90.00
_cell.angle_gamma   90.00
#
_symmetry.space_group_name_H-M   'P 1'
#
loop_
_entity.id
_entity.type
_entity.pdbx_description
1 polymer ?
#
loop_
_entity_poly.entity_id
_entity_poly.type
_entity_poly.pdbx_seq_one_letter_code
_entity_poly.pdbx_strand_id
1 'polypeptide(L)'
;MKKRKKQNIIFLSIAIILVGSIVGYNYSADQIKQKGFKFGNEIQQIQEEVKQSQTEFNSKITQWEEKDLTEMELAEYAIIHVEKLENTLSKYKNLISPKQFAPAVELFKLSTNAQLESDKEFVEWVKTGDKSHDIRSDSLLQESFEYEMMALQEFNAAKAGLR
;
A
#
# COMPACT_ATOMS: atom_id res chain seq x y z
N MET A 1 -25.19 0.88 21.83
CA MET A 1 -23.89 0.44 21.27
C MET A 1 -22.82 1.46 21.65
N LYS A 2 -21.79 1.06 22.42
CA LYS A 2 -20.64 1.94 22.67
C LYS A 2 -19.92 2.15 21.35
N LYS A 3 -19.81 3.40 20.89
CA LYS A 3 -18.89 3.81 19.83
C LYS A 3 -17.50 3.36 20.25
N ARG A 4 -17.01 2.23 19.72
CA ARG A 4 -15.59 1.93 19.81
C ARG A 4 -14.94 2.95 18.91
N LYS A 5 -14.30 3.95 19.51
CA LYS A 5 -13.29 4.75 18.82
C LYS A 5 -12.38 3.71 18.16
N LYS A 6 -12.49 3.51 16.84
CA LYS A 6 -11.43 2.88 16.05
C LYS A 6 -10.18 3.64 16.47
N GLN A 7 -9.37 2.98 17.29
CA GLN A 7 -8.29 3.64 18.00
C GLN A 7 -7.41 4.27 16.94
N ASN A 8 -7.15 5.57 17.13
CA ASN A 8 -6.23 6.46 16.43
C ASN A 8 -4.80 5.89 16.24
N ILE A 9 -4.64 4.69 15.70
CA ILE A 9 -3.38 3.97 15.55
C ILE A 9 -3.13 3.58 14.08
N ILE A 10 -4.15 3.59 13.20
CA ILE A 10 -4.01 3.18 11.79
C ILE A 10 -4.13 4.39 10.84
N PHE A 11 -3.37 5.46 11.07
CA PHE A 11 -3.20 6.52 10.06
C PHE A 11 -1.74 6.95 9.90
N LEU A 12 -0.79 6.21 10.47
CA LEU A 12 0.60 6.66 10.55
C LEU A 12 1.64 5.62 10.11
N SER A 13 1.40 4.92 9.00
CA SER A 13 2.45 4.82 7.98
C SER A 13 1.78 4.91 6.63
N ILE A 14 1.74 6.12 6.12
CA ILE A 14 1.87 6.27 4.67
C ILE A 14 3.16 7.03 4.47
N ALA A 15 4.22 6.47 5.06
CA ALA A 15 5.48 7.14 5.28
C ALA A 15 6.11 7.40 3.92
N ILE A 16 5.75 8.56 3.38
CA ILE A 16 6.54 9.33 2.44
C ILE A 16 7.92 9.40 3.07
N ILE A 17 8.87 8.70 2.46
CA ILE A 17 10.27 9.04 2.19
C ILE A 17 10.81 7.73 1.60
N LEU A 18 11.26 7.68 0.34
CA LEU A 18 12.64 8.03 0.01
C LEU A 18 12.78 8.71 -1.36
N VAL A 19 12.79 10.03 -1.27
CA VAL A 19 13.51 11.01 -2.08
C VAL A 19 14.57 10.40 -3.01
N GLY A 20 14.21 10.30 -4.29
CA GLY A 20 14.86 11.00 -5.41
C GLY A 20 16.37 10.84 -5.64
N SER A 21 17.07 9.91 -5.00
CA SER A 21 18.53 9.84 -5.12
C SER A 21 19.07 8.43 -4.89
N ILE A 22 18.81 7.53 -5.84
CA ILE A 22 19.69 6.39 -6.07
C ILE A 22 20.95 6.95 -6.75
N VAL A 23 21.82 7.61 -5.97
CA VAL A 23 23.09 8.12 -6.47
C VAL A 23 24.06 6.95 -6.55
N GLY A 24 24.21 6.40 -7.76
CA GLY A 24 25.13 5.31 -8.04
C GLY A 24 26.59 5.70 -7.77
N TYR A 25 27.26 4.88 -6.97
CA TYR A 25 28.70 4.93 -6.75
C TYR A 25 29.44 4.51 -8.03
N ASN A 26 30.36 5.37 -8.47
CA ASN A 26 31.37 5.22 -9.54
C ASN A 26 31.44 3.91 -10.34
N TYR A 27 30.93 3.91 -11.59
CA TYR A 27 31.66 3.77 -12.87
C TYR A 27 30.65 3.68 -14.04
N SER A 28 30.89 4.38 -15.16
CA SER A 28 29.98 4.55 -16.33
C SER A 28 28.63 5.25 -16.03
N ALA A 29 28.73 6.40 -15.34
CA ALA A 29 27.72 6.97 -14.47
C ALA A 29 26.32 7.26 -15.06
N ASP A 30 26.14 7.58 -16.35
CA ASP A 30 24.87 8.21 -16.78
C ASP A 30 23.70 7.22 -16.95
N GLN A 31 23.91 6.06 -17.58
CA GLN A 31 22.82 5.11 -17.82
C GLN A 31 22.36 4.39 -16.53
N ILE A 32 23.29 4.07 -15.62
CA ILE A 32 22.96 3.42 -14.34
C ILE A 32 22.25 4.42 -13.41
N LYS A 33 22.70 5.70 -13.37
CA LYS A 33 21.99 6.76 -12.66
C LYS A 33 20.59 6.96 -13.20
N GLN A 34 20.41 6.97 -14.53
CA GLN A 34 19.08 7.10 -15.14
C GLN A 34 18.17 5.91 -14.84
N LYS A 35 18.68 4.66 -14.87
CA LYS A 35 17.91 3.46 -14.52
C LYS A 35 17.52 3.44 -13.04
N GLY A 36 18.45 3.79 -12.14
CA GLY A 36 18.18 3.91 -10.72
C GLY A 36 17.15 5.00 -10.42
N PHE A 37 17.30 6.18 -11.02
CA PHE A 37 16.33 7.27 -10.89
C PHE A 37 14.95 6.89 -11.42
N LYS A 38 14.87 6.26 -12.60
CA LYS A 38 13.62 5.76 -13.17
C LYS A 38 12.94 4.75 -12.24
N PHE A 39 13.67 3.73 -11.79
CA PHE A 39 13.14 2.74 -10.83
C PHE A 39 12.63 3.41 -9.55
N GLY A 40 13.40 4.35 -8.98
CA GLY A 40 13.01 5.10 -7.79
C GLY A 40 11.71 5.88 -7.96
N ASN A 41 11.52 6.52 -9.12
CA ASN A 41 10.28 7.24 -9.42
C ASN A 41 9.10 6.29 -9.67
N GLU A 42 9.32 5.16 -10.36
CA GLU A 42 8.26 4.18 -10.63
C GLU A 42 7.77 3.52 -9.34
N ILE A 43 8.67 3.10 -8.43
CA ILE A 43 8.26 2.53 -7.14
C ILE A 43 7.57 3.58 -6.27
N GLN A 44 8.05 4.83 -6.28
CA GLN A 44 7.40 5.93 -5.56
C GLN A 44 5.99 6.18 -6.09
N GLN A 45 5.82 6.25 -7.41
CA GLN A 45 4.50 6.42 -8.03
C GLN A 45 3.55 5.29 -7.62
N ILE A 46 4.01 4.04 -7.61
CA ILE A 46 3.20 2.91 -7.14
C ILE A 46 2.77 3.11 -5.69
N GLN A 47 3.69 3.47 -4.77
CA GLN A 47 3.33 3.71 -3.37
C GLN A 47 2.34 4.89 -3.21
N GLU A 48 2.51 5.96 -3.99
CA GLU A 48 1.62 7.12 -3.98
C GLU A 48 0.21 6.77 -4.48
N GLU A 49 0.09 5.91 -5.49
CA GLU A 49 -1.20 5.43 -5.97
C GLU A 49 -1.91 4.54 -4.93
N VAL A 50 -1.18 3.63 -4.27
CA VAL A 50 -1.72 2.81 -3.17
C VAL A 50 -2.22 3.71 -2.05
N LYS A 51 -1.36 4.65 -1.60
CA LYS A 51 -1.70 5.68 -0.61
C LYS A 51 -3.00 6.40 -0.96
N GLN A 52 -3.08 6.90 -2.19
CA GLN A 52 -4.21 7.71 -2.62
C GLN A 52 -5.48 6.86 -2.63
N SER A 53 -5.44 5.65 -3.20
CA SER A 53 -6.57 4.72 -3.21
C SER A 53 -7.07 4.44 -1.80
N GLN A 54 -6.16 4.10 -0.87
CA GLN A 54 -6.50 3.83 0.51
C GLN A 54 -7.07 5.05 1.24
N THR A 55 -6.53 6.24 0.99
CA THR A 55 -7.02 7.48 1.61
C THR A 55 -8.46 7.76 1.15
N GLU A 56 -8.74 7.59 -0.14
CA GLU A 56 -10.07 7.78 -0.70
C GLU A 56 -11.05 6.72 -0.16
N PHE A 57 -10.66 5.45 -0.06
CA PHE A 57 -11.50 4.39 0.48
C PHE A 57 -11.82 4.59 1.97
N ASN A 58 -10.82 4.93 2.79
CA ASN A 58 -11.04 5.24 4.20
C ASN A 58 -11.98 6.44 4.41
N SER A 59 -11.93 7.43 3.52
CA SER A 59 -12.88 8.54 3.52
C SER A 59 -14.32 8.05 3.26
N LYS A 60 -14.51 7.11 2.34
CA LYS A 60 -15.82 6.50 2.07
C LYS A 60 -16.34 5.65 3.22
N ILE A 61 -15.46 4.87 3.86
CA ILE A 61 -15.79 4.16 5.10
C ILE A 61 -16.25 5.13 6.18
N THR A 62 -15.52 6.24 6.37
CA THR A 62 -15.89 7.27 7.36
C THR A 62 -17.27 7.87 7.05
N GLN A 63 -17.54 8.23 5.79
CA GLN A 63 -18.85 8.75 5.39
C GLN A 63 -19.98 7.74 5.67
N TRP A 64 -19.74 6.44 5.43
CA TRP A 64 -20.69 5.39 5.75
C TRP A 64 -20.93 5.24 7.26
N GLU A 65 -19.86 5.26 8.07
CA GLU A 65 -19.97 5.23 9.55
C GLU A 65 -20.74 6.44 10.10
N GLU A 66 -20.61 7.60 9.45
CA GLU A 66 -21.33 8.84 9.78
C GLU A 66 -22.77 8.88 9.22
N LYS A 67 -23.15 7.89 8.40
CA LYS A 67 -24.44 7.77 7.70
C LYS A 67 -24.67 8.78 6.58
N ASP A 68 -23.59 9.37 6.08
CA ASP A 68 -23.57 10.26 4.90
C ASP A 68 -23.40 9.48 3.58
N LEU A 69 -23.08 8.18 3.66
CA LEU A 69 -22.99 7.25 2.55
C LEU A 69 -23.79 5.98 2.89
N THR A 70 -24.57 5.46 1.94
CA THR A 70 -25.30 4.21 2.13
C THR A 70 -24.39 2.99 1.97
N GLU A 71 -24.84 1.84 2.46
CA GLU A 71 -24.15 0.56 2.28
C GLU A 71 -23.97 0.20 0.79
N MET A 72 -25.00 0.48 -0.03
CA MET A 72 -24.98 0.24 -1.47
C MET A 72 -23.90 1.10 -2.16
N GLU A 73 -23.85 2.39 -1.84
CA GLU A 73 -22.84 3.30 -2.39
C GLU A 73 -21.42 2.94 -1.94
N LEU A 74 -21.26 2.48 -0.68
CA LEU A 74 -19.97 1.97 -0.20
C LEU A 74 -19.55 0.71 -0.96
N ALA A 75 -20.46 -0.24 -1.17
CA ALA A 75 -20.19 -1.47 -1.89
C ALA A 75 -19.82 -1.20 -3.37
N GLU A 76 -20.52 -0.30 -4.04
CA GLU A 76 -20.20 0.14 -5.41
C GLU A 76 -18.81 0.79 -5.49
N TYR A 77 -18.51 1.70 -4.56
CA TYR A 77 -17.19 2.33 -4.50
C TYR A 77 -16.08 1.30 -4.24
N ALA A 78 -16.33 0.33 -3.37
CA ALA A 78 -15.33 -0.66 -3.01
C ALA A 78 -14.92 -1.57 -4.18
N ILE A 79 -15.86 -1.87 -5.10
CA ILE A 79 -15.54 -2.58 -6.35
C ILE A 79 -14.53 -1.78 -7.18
N ILE A 80 -14.76 -0.48 -7.34
CA ILE A 80 -13.88 0.43 -8.08
C ILE A 80 -12.50 0.53 -7.39
N HIS A 81 -12.49 0.61 -6.06
CA HIS A 81 -11.26 0.65 -5.26
C HIS A 81 -10.43 -0.63 -5.38
N VAL A 82 -11.07 -1.81 -5.28
CA VAL A 82 -10.42 -3.12 -5.50
C VAL A 82 -9.78 -3.19 -6.88
N GLU A 83 -10.51 -2.79 -7.93
CA GLU A 83 -9.97 -2.77 -9.30
C GLU A 83 -8.77 -1.80 -9.44
N LYS A 84 -8.84 -0.62 -8.81
CA LYS A 84 -7.74 0.36 -8.81
C LYS A 84 -6.49 -0.22 -8.13
N LEU A 85 -6.63 -0.86 -6.98
CA LEU A 85 -5.52 -1.50 -6.28
C LEU A 85 -4.96 -2.70 -7.03
N GLU A 86 -5.78 -3.54 -7.66
CA GLU A 86 -5.33 -4.65 -8.50
C GLU A 86 -4.50 -4.14 -9.70
N ASN A 87 -4.95 -3.06 -10.32
CA ASN A 87 -4.21 -2.38 -11.38
C ASN A 87 -2.87 -1.83 -10.87
N THR A 88 -2.83 -1.19 -9.69
CA THR A 88 -1.58 -0.74 -9.09
C THR A 88 -0.66 -1.91 -8.72
N LEU A 89 -1.20 -3.01 -8.21
CA LEU A 89 -0.44 -4.23 -7.89
C LEU A 89 0.23 -4.84 -9.13
N SER A 90 -0.43 -4.76 -10.29
CA SER A 90 0.13 -5.22 -11.56
C SER A 90 1.41 -4.48 -11.96
N LYS A 91 1.56 -3.20 -11.55
CA LYS A 91 2.72 -2.37 -11.89
C LYS A 91 4.01 -2.89 -11.27
N TYR A 92 3.95 -3.56 -10.11
CA TYR A 92 5.13 -4.19 -9.52
C TYR A 92 5.77 -5.24 -10.43
N LYS A 93 4.97 -6.00 -11.19
CA LYS A 93 5.50 -7.03 -12.12
C LYS A 93 6.31 -6.42 -13.28
N ASN A 94 6.03 -5.17 -13.62
CA ASN A 94 6.66 -4.46 -14.73
C ASN A 94 7.86 -3.60 -14.28
N LEU A 95 8.12 -3.52 -12.97
CA LEU A 95 9.27 -2.79 -12.44
C LEU A 95 10.58 -3.47 -12.85
N ILE A 96 11.46 -2.71 -13.48
CA ILE A 96 12.84 -3.15 -13.73
C ILE A 96 13.66 -2.78 -12.49
N SER A 97 13.60 -3.65 -11.48
CA SER A 97 14.26 -3.43 -10.19
C SER A 97 15.76 -3.78 -10.24
N PRO A 98 16.67 -2.92 -9.77
CA PRO A 98 18.05 -3.34 -9.52
C PRO A 98 18.07 -4.46 -8.47
N LYS A 99 18.96 -5.44 -8.64
CA LYS A 99 18.99 -6.68 -7.82
C LYS A 99 18.96 -6.42 -6.31
N GLN A 100 19.70 -5.42 -5.83
CA GLN A 100 19.77 -5.06 -4.41
C GLN A 100 18.43 -4.57 -3.82
N PHE A 101 17.51 -4.05 -4.64
CA PHE A 101 16.19 -3.58 -4.21
C PHE A 101 15.08 -4.63 -4.37
N ALA A 102 15.33 -5.77 -5.01
CA ALA A 102 14.31 -6.79 -5.24
C ALA A 102 13.61 -7.27 -3.94
N PRO A 103 14.30 -7.47 -2.80
CA PRO A 103 13.62 -7.83 -1.55
C PRO A 103 12.62 -6.76 -1.08
N ALA A 104 12.99 -5.48 -1.17
CA ALA A 104 12.11 -4.38 -0.82
C ALA A 104 10.88 -4.31 -1.74
N VAL A 105 11.07 -4.51 -3.04
CA VAL A 105 9.99 -4.50 -4.04
C VAL A 105 8.98 -5.61 -3.77
N GLU A 106 9.45 -6.83 -3.46
CA GLU A 106 8.54 -7.93 -3.10
C GLU A 106 7.78 -7.64 -1.80
N LEU A 107 8.41 -7.05 -0.80
CA LEU A 107 7.73 -6.67 0.45
C LEU A 107 6.68 -5.57 0.24
N PHE A 108 6.98 -4.54 -0.57
CA PHE A 108 5.98 -3.52 -0.93
C PHE A 108 4.78 -4.14 -1.65
N LYS A 109 5.04 -5.09 -2.56
CA LYS A 109 3.98 -5.83 -3.26
C LYS A 109 3.15 -6.70 -2.30
N LEU A 110 3.79 -7.39 -1.35
CA LEU A 110 3.08 -8.15 -0.31
C LEU A 110 2.21 -7.24 0.56
N SER A 111 2.74 -6.07 0.95
CA SER A 111 1.98 -5.05 1.66
C SER A 111 0.74 -4.61 0.88
N THR A 112 0.91 -4.20 -0.39
CA THR A 112 -0.23 -3.80 -1.24
C THR A 112 -1.24 -4.93 -1.42
N ASN A 113 -0.79 -6.18 -1.56
CA ASN A 113 -1.67 -7.32 -1.67
C ASN A 113 -2.45 -7.58 -0.37
N ALA A 114 -1.80 -7.48 0.78
CA ALA A 114 -2.47 -7.63 2.08
C ALA A 114 -3.51 -6.51 2.32
N GLN A 115 -3.23 -5.27 1.90
CA GLN A 115 -4.23 -4.18 1.93
C GLN A 115 -5.44 -4.51 1.04
N LEU A 116 -5.20 -4.95 -0.20
CA LEU A 116 -6.28 -5.34 -1.12
C LEU A 116 -7.17 -6.44 -0.53
N GLU A 117 -6.58 -7.47 0.05
CA GLU A 117 -7.34 -8.56 0.66
C GLU A 117 -8.06 -8.10 1.93
N SER A 118 -7.47 -7.19 2.71
CA SER A 118 -8.16 -6.53 3.82
C SER A 118 -9.42 -5.81 3.34
N ASP A 119 -9.32 -5.05 2.26
CA ASP A 119 -10.44 -4.27 1.74
C ASP A 119 -11.57 -5.18 1.22
N LYS A 120 -11.23 -6.31 0.57
CA LYS A 120 -12.21 -7.32 0.15
C LYS A 120 -12.96 -7.91 1.34
N GLU A 121 -12.24 -8.29 2.39
CA GLU A 121 -12.83 -8.82 3.62
C GLU A 121 -13.72 -7.77 4.31
N PHE A 122 -13.28 -6.52 4.38
CA PHE A 122 -14.09 -5.44 4.92
C PHE A 122 -15.42 -5.27 4.17
N VAL A 123 -15.40 -5.34 2.85
CA VAL A 123 -16.59 -5.26 2.01
C VAL A 123 -17.54 -6.43 2.25
N GLU A 124 -17.01 -7.64 2.39
CA GLU A 124 -17.83 -8.81 2.70
C GLU A 124 -18.46 -8.70 4.09
N TRP A 125 -17.74 -8.16 5.08
CA TRP A 125 -18.33 -7.83 6.37
C TRP A 125 -19.48 -6.82 6.25
N VAL A 126 -19.30 -5.75 5.49
CA VAL A 126 -20.34 -4.72 5.29
C VAL A 126 -21.60 -5.34 4.70
N LYS A 127 -21.47 -6.20 3.67
CA LYS A 127 -22.61 -6.84 2.99
C LYS A 127 -23.33 -7.90 3.83
N THR A 128 -22.57 -8.69 4.58
CA THR A 128 -23.08 -9.90 5.24
C THR A 128 -23.37 -9.71 6.73
N GLY A 129 -22.71 -8.73 7.35
CA GLY A 129 -22.67 -8.55 8.81
C GLY A 129 -21.86 -9.63 9.54
N ASP A 130 -21.19 -10.56 8.84
CA ASP A 130 -20.38 -11.60 9.46
C ASP A 130 -19.07 -11.03 9.99
N LYS A 131 -18.93 -11.02 11.32
CA LYS A 131 -17.78 -10.46 12.02
C LYS A 131 -16.48 -11.20 11.76
N SER A 132 -16.50 -12.43 11.23
CA SER A 132 -15.24 -13.10 10.86
C SER A 132 -14.49 -12.32 9.79
N HIS A 133 -15.20 -11.71 8.84
CA HIS A 133 -14.64 -10.89 7.78
C HIS A 133 -14.03 -9.57 8.32
N ASP A 134 -14.67 -8.94 9.31
CA ASP A 134 -14.13 -7.74 10.00
C ASP A 134 -12.81 -8.06 10.71
N ILE A 135 -12.78 -9.16 11.49
CA ILE A 135 -11.57 -9.62 12.18
C ILE A 135 -10.46 -9.97 11.18
N ARG A 136 -10.82 -10.60 10.06
CA ARG A 136 -9.86 -10.98 9.02
C ARG A 136 -9.29 -9.75 8.32
N SER A 137 -10.14 -8.77 7.99
CA SER A 137 -9.73 -7.46 7.47
C SER A 137 -8.72 -6.81 8.41
N ASP A 138 -9.06 -6.63 9.69
CA ASP A 138 -8.15 -6.02 10.67
C ASP A 138 -6.78 -6.72 10.75
N SER A 139 -6.78 -8.06 10.72
CA SER A 139 -5.54 -8.85 10.72
C SER A 139 -4.70 -8.63 9.46
N LEU A 140 -5.31 -8.60 8.29
CA LEU A 140 -4.63 -8.37 7.01
C LEU A 140 -4.09 -6.95 6.91
N LEU A 141 -4.82 -5.97 7.43
CA LEU A 141 -4.36 -4.59 7.51
C LEU A 141 -3.12 -4.46 8.37
N GLN A 142 -3.08 -5.15 9.53
CA GLN A 142 -1.88 -5.20 10.36
C GLN A 142 -0.70 -5.85 9.62
N GLU A 143 -0.92 -7.00 8.98
CA GLU A 143 0.09 -7.70 8.20
C GLU A 143 0.66 -6.80 7.08
N SER A 144 -0.21 -6.02 6.43
CA SER A 144 0.21 -5.08 5.40
C SER A 144 1.16 -4.00 5.89
N PHE A 145 0.93 -3.49 7.11
CA PHE A 145 1.78 -2.51 7.76
C PHE A 145 3.15 -3.11 8.11
N GLU A 146 3.14 -4.35 8.61
CA GLU A 146 4.38 -5.07 8.92
C GLU A 146 5.24 -5.27 7.66
N TYR A 147 4.64 -5.66 6.54
CA TYR A 147 5.34 -5.75 5.26
C TYR A 147 5.85 -4.41 4.75
N GLU A 148 5.07 -3.32 4.87
CA GLU A 148 5.51 -1.98 4.46
C GLU A 148 6.74 -1.53 5.27
N MET A 149 6.72 -1.75 6.58
CA MET A 149 7.84 -1.41 7.45
C MET A 149 9.10 -2.20 7.11
N MET A 150 8.97 -3.50 6.85
CA MET A 150 10.08 -4.33 6.37
C MET A 150 10.58 -3.85 5.00
N ALA A 151 9.68 -3.50 4.08
CA ALA A 151 10.04 -2.99 2.76
C ALA A 151 10.86 -1.69 2.86
N LEU A 152 10.45 -0.76 3.72
CA LEU A 152 11.17 0.49 3.97
C LEU A 152 12.55 0.24 4.57
N GLN A 153 12.67 -0.70 5.50
CA GLN A 153 13.97 -1.09 6.07
C GLN A 153 14.90 -1.66 5.00
N GLU A 154 14.41 -2.59 4.19
CA GLU A 154 15.15 -3.22 3.09
C GLU A 154 15.59 -2.20 2.04
N PHE A 155 14.67 -1.31 1.66
CA PHE A 155 14.95 -0.27 0.68
C PHE A 155 16.04 0.68 1.18
N ASN A 156 15.96 1.11 2.45
CA ASN A 156 16.97 1.96 3.07
C ASN A 156 18.33 1.27 3.16
N ALA A 157 18.37 -0.02 3.53
CA ALA A 157 19.60 -0.79 3.57
C ALA A 157 20.26 -0.91 2.19
N ALA A 158 19.46 -1.19 1.15
CA ALA A 158 19.92 -1.24 -0.24
C ALA A 158 20.40 0.13 -0.75
N LYS A 159 19.75 1.22 -0.34
CA LYS A 159 20.20 2.59 -0.65
C LYS A 159 21.52 2.94 0.04
N ALA A 160 21.74 2.45 1.25
CA ALA A 160 22.97 2.64 2.02
C ALA A 160 24.13 1.70 1.60
N GLY A 161 23.90 0.77 0.67
CA GLY A 161 24.91 -0.21 0.23
C GLY A 161 25.19 -1.33 1.24
N LEU A 162 24.23 -1.62 2.13
CA LEU A 162 24.33 -2.66 3.16
C LEU A 162 23.79 -4.03 2.69
N ARG A 163 23.44 -4.16 1.41
CA ARG A 163 22.83 -5.32 0.75
C ARG A 163 23.46 -5.57 -0.61
#